data_AF-A0A382ZZI4-F1
#
_entry.id   AF-A0A382ZZI4-F1
#
_cell.length_a   1.000
_cell.length_b   1.000
_cell.length_c   1.000
_cell.angle_alpha   90.00
_cell.angle_beta   90.00
_cell.angle_gamma   90.00
#
_symmetry.space_group_name_H-M   'P 1'
#
loop_
_entity.id
_entity.type
_entity.pdbx_description
1 polymer ?
#
loop_
_entity_poly.entity_id
_entity_poly.type
_entity_poly.pdbx_seq_one_letter_code
_entity_poly.pdbx_strand_id
1 'polypeptide(L)'
;VGEPQNCKNRITCPYHNWVYNLDGQLCAAPFFGGGKTELPEEFLLEDHGLHEVTCRLYHDWLFVNLNGEAPSFESHIAPMRNQLADFDLNDFIAVANIEFGEINTNWKLLMENFIEPYHVQFVHKTTTNQPLVDHYIVSDGHCLGSAVDLTSEQQEQAQEGTLSVSSRYLTLFPNFVLGVYYPDQIGVHLNQPVSAEITRQRRVIYQHKDSDQSTEAVEKISRLWESVHQEDHAMCERLQEGRHSDAARQGG
;
A
#
# COMPACT_ATOMS: atom_id res chain seq x y z
N VAL A 1 18.36 16.38 -10.04
CA VAL A 1 19.08 15.11 -9.88
C VAL A 1 18.07 14.01 -10.12
N GLY A 2 18.22 13.18 -11.16
CA GLY A 2 17.17 12.25 -11.62
C GLY A 2 17.56 10.78 -11.62
N GLU A 3 18.77 10.44 -11.14
CA GLU A 3 19.24 9.05 -11.04
C GLU A 3 19.41 8.64 -9.57
N PRO A 4 19.15 7.37 -9.23
CA PRO A 4 19.43 6.82 -7.91
C PRO A 4 20.89 7.05 -7.54
N GLN A 5 21.15 7.63 -6.37
CA GLN A 5 22.51 7.77 -5.84
C GLN A 5 22.61 7.14 -4.45
N ASN A 6 23.80 6.65 -4.13
CA ASN A 6 24.11 6.20 -2.79
C ASN A 6 24.34 7.44 -1.90
N CYS A 7 23.50 7.60 -0.87
CA CYS A 7 23.77 8.55 0.21
C CYS A 7 25.02 8.07 0.94
N LYS A 8 26.18 8.64 0.59
CA LYS A 8 27.53 8.27 1.05
C LYS A 8 27.68 8.32 2.59
N ASN A 9 27.04 7.38 3.28
CA ASN A 9 26.96 7.21 4.74
C ASN A 9 26.46 8.43 5.53
N ARG A 10 25.97 9.48 4.87
CA ARG A 10 25.55 10.74 5.48
C ARG A 10 24.41 11.38 4.70
N ILE A 11 23.59 12.16 5.41
CA ILE A 11 22.54 13.00 4.85
C ILE A 11 23.05 14.43 4.89
N THR A 12 23.12 15.10 3.74
CA THR A 12 23.59 16.49 3.65
C THR A 12 22.46 17.37 3.17
N CYS A 13 22.06 18.35 3.99
CA CYS A 13 21.08 19.35 3.62
C CYS A 13 21.62 20.20 2.46
N PRO A 14 20.92 20.27 1.30
CA PRO A 14 21.42 20.97 0.13
C PRO A 14 21.45 22.49 0.27
N TYR A 15 20.81 23.04 1.31
CA TYR A 15 20.73 24.49 1.50
C TYR A 15 22.03 25.06 2.08
N HIS A 16 22.47 24.53 3.23
CA HIS A 16 23.62 25.05 3.97
C HIS A 16 24.65 23.99 4.35
N ASN A 17 24.56 22.80 3.74
CA ASN A 17 25.46 21.68 4.02
C ASN A 17 25.50 21.27 5.50
N TRP A 18 24.38 21.36 6.22
CA TRP A 18 24.26 20.65 7.49
C TRP A 18 24.32 19.15 7.22
N VAL A 19 25.15 18.45 7.98
CA VAL A 19 25.48 17.04 7.72
C VAL A 19 25.02 16.21 8.89
N TYR A 20 24.22 15.18 8.62
CA TYR A 20 23.72 14.22 9.59
C TYR A 20 24.30 12.84 9.29
N ASN A 21 24.46 12.01 10.32
CA ASN A 21 24.69 10.58 10.12
C ASN A 21 23.35 9.87 9.77
N LEU A 22 23.39 8.57 9.50
CA LEU A 22 22.18 7.81 9.17
C LEU A 22 21.27 7.55 10.39
N ASP A 23 21.78 7.77 11.60
CA ASP A 23 21.02 7.76 12.85
C ASP A 23 20.37 9.14 13.13
N GLY A 24 20.49 10.09 12.21
CA GLY A 24 19.85 11.41 12.30
C GLY A 24 20.58 12.44 13.16
N GLN A 25 21.69 12.10 13.80
CA GLN A 25 22.47 13.04 14.62
C GLN A 25 23.19 14.07 13.74
N LEU A 26 23.08 15.36 14.10
CA LEU A 26 23.83 16.42 13.43
C LEU A 26 25.32 16.25 13.71
N CYS A 27 26.10 16.08 12.65
CA CYS A 27 27.54 15.88 12.71
C CYS A 27 28.33 17.15 12.40
N ALA A 28 27.78 18.05 11.58
CA ALA A 28 28.43 19.31 11.21
C ALA A 28 27.42 20.35 10.72
N ALA A 29 27.68 21.61 11.05
CA ALA A 29 26.99 22.78 10.53
C ALA A 29 28.04 23.82 10.04
N PRO A 30 28.67 23.62 8.86
CA PRO A 30 29.74 24.50 8.38
C PRO A 30 29.30 25.95 8.28
N PHE A 31 30.19 26.88 8.66
CA PHE A 31 29.94 28.34 8.63
C PHE A 31 28.82 28.84 9.54
N PHE A 32 28.19 27.98 10.35
CA PHE A 32 27.20 28.41 11.33
C PHE A 32 27.89 29.22 12.43
N GLY A 33 27.47 30.47 12.65
CA GLY A 33 28.16 31.40 13.55
C GLY A 33 29.37 32.13 12.95
N GLY A 34 29.65 31.96 11.65
CA GLY A 34 30.66 32.73 10.90
C GLY A 34 32.06 32.10 10.81
N GLY A 35 32.39 31.15 11.69
CA GLY A 35 33.62 30.35 11.61
C GLY A 35 33.44 29.14 10.67
N LYS A 36 34.50 28.75 9.94
CA LYS A 36 34.40 27.63 8.95
C LYS A 36 33.93 26.32 9.59
N THR A 37 34.48 25.98 10.76
CA THR A 37 34.17 24.76 11.53
C THR A 37 33.90 25.05 13.01
N GLU A 38 34.18 26.27 13.47
CA GLU A 38 33.90 26.72 14.83
C GLU A 38 32.42 27.07 14.95
N LEU A 39 31.77 26.48 15.94
CA LEU A 39 30.37 26.74 16.26
C LEU A 39 30.29 27.72 17.45
N PRO A 40 29.19 28.49 17.59
CA PRO A 40 28.95 29.27 18.79
C PRO A 40 29.04 28.39 20.06
N GLU A 41 29.54 28.95 21.17
CA GLU A 41 29.77 28.19 22.41
C GLU A 41 28.50 27.50 22.95
N GLU A 42 27.35 28.16 22.79
CA GLU A 42 26.05 27.64 23.24
C GLU A 42 25.37 26.70 22.21
N PHE A 43 25.98 26.47 21.04
CA PHE A 43 25.40 25.61 20.01
C PHE A 43 25.85 24.16 20.21
N LEU A 44 24.92 23.33 20.64
CA LEU A 44 25.12 21.90 20.86
C LEU A 44 24.55 21.11 19.68
N LEU A 45 25.38 20.26 19.05
CA LEU A 45 24.96 19.47 17.88
C LEU A 45 23.82 18.50 18.22
N GLU A 46 23.83 17.96 19.44
CA GLU A 46 22.81 17.04 19.96
C GLU A 46 21.40 17.63 19.99
N ASP A 47 21.26 18.95 20.12
CA ASP A 47 19.97 19.64 20.18
C ASP A 47 19.33 19.86 18.79
N HIS A 48 20.05 19.51 17.73
CA HIS A 48 19.72 19.85 16.35
C HIS A 48 19.73 18.64 15.40
N GLY A 49 19.53 17.42 15.94
CA GLY A 49 19.33 16.21 15.15
C GLY A 49 18.03 16.21 14.34
N LEU A 50 17.94 15.29 13.37
CA LEU A 50 16.69 15.00 12.67
C LEU A 50 15.66 14.42 13.65
N HIS A 51 14.38 14.73 13.45
CA HIS A 51 13.32 14.10 14.20
C HIS A 51 13.23 12.61 13.84
N GLU A 52 13.40 11.75 14.83
CA GLU A 52 13.19 10.32 14.67
C GLU A 52 11.71 10.00 14.49
N VAL A 53 11.44 9.04 13.61
CA VAL A 53 10.10 8.50 13.38
C VAL A 53 10.18 6.99 13.55
N THR A 54 9.29 6.43 14.37
CA THR A 54 9.28 4.99 14.61
C THR A 54 8.85 4.26 13.34
N CYS A 55 9.67 3.32 12.88
CA CYS A 55 9.34 2.45 11.75
C CYS A 55 9.55 0.97 12.10
N ARG A 56 8.85 0.08 11.37
CA ARG A 56 9.00 -1.36 11.46
C ARG A 56 8.89 -1.98 10.08
N LEU A 57 9.82 -2.89 9.78
CA LEU A 57 9.80 -3.69 8.56
C LEU A 57 9.08 -5.00 8.85
N TYR A 58 8.14 -5.37 7.97
CA TYR A 58 7.51 -6.67 7.97
C TYR A 58 7.39 -7.16 6.52
N HIS A 59 8.03 -8.30 6.22
CA HIS A 59 8.32 -8.69 4.84
C HIS A 59 9.03 -7.53 4.12
N ASP A 60 8.46 -7.02 3.02
CA ASP A 60 8.97 -5.86 2.27
C ASP A 60 8.25 -4.55 2.64
N TRP A 61 7.36 -4.57 3.64
CA TRP A 61 6.47 -3.45 3.96
C TRP A 61 7.00 -2.66 5.15
N LEU A 62 7.31 -1.39 4.91
CA LEU A 62 7.78 -0.47 5.94
C LEU A 62 6.59 0.30 6.53
N PHE A 63 6.25 0.01 7.77
CA PHE A 63 5.24 0.74 8.55
C PHE A 63 5.90 1.89 9.29
N VAL A 64 5.26 3.06 9.26
CA VAL A 64 5.78 4.30 9.84
C VAL A 64 4.73 4.90 10.77
N ASN A 65 5.13 5.20 12.00
CA ASN A 65 4.29 5.84 13.01
C ASN A 65 4.80 7.25 13.32
N LEU A 66 4.06 8.27 12.86
CA LEU A 66 4.46 9.68 12.93
C LEU A 66 4.22 10.33 14.30
N ASN A 67 3.20 9.92 15.06
CA ASN A 67 2.85 10.57 16.32
C ASN A 67 3.41 9.85 17.57
N GLY A 68 3.91 8.62 17.40
CA GLY A 68 4.48 7.84 18.51
C GLY A 68 3.46 7.26 19.49
N GLU A 69 2.16 7.49 19.28
CA GLU A 69 1.08 7.07 20.19
C GLU A 69 0.42 5.75 19.77
N ALA A 70 0.82 5.17 18.63
CA ALA A 70 0.27 3.90 18.16
C ALA A 70 0.55 2.74 19.14
N PRO A 71 -0.32 1.71 19.15
CA PRO A 71 -0.05 0.45 19.82
C PRO A 71 1.26 -0.18 19.36
N SER A 72 1.72 -1.20 20.09
CA SER A 72 2.88 -1.99 19.65
C SER A 72 2.65 -2.54 18.24
N PHE A 73 3.72 -2.57 17.42
CA PHE A 73 3.63 -3.08 16.05
C PHE A 73 3.07 -4.51 15.99
N GLU A 74 3.47 -5.36 16.93
CA GLU A 74 2.96 -6.73 17.03
C GLU A 74 1.45 -6.77 17.24
N SER A 75 0.92 -5.92 18.12
CA SER A 75 -0.53 -5.81 18.33
C SER A 75 -1.27 -5.22 17.14
N HIS A 76 -0.64 -4.28 16.41
CA HIS A 76 -1.21 -3.67 15.22
C HIS A 76 -1.33 -4.68 14.07
N ILE A 77 -0.26 -5.41 13.76
CA ILE A 77 -0.23 -6.29 12.59
C ILE A 77 -0.93 -7.65 12.82
N ALA A 78 -1.16 -8.04 14.08
CA ALA A 78 -1.67 -9.36 14.45
C ALA A 78 -2.95 -9.79 13.70
N PRO A 79 -4.00 -8.96 13.57
CA PRO A 79 -5.22 -9.35 12.85
C PRO A 79 -4.95 -9.78 11.40
N MET A 80 -4.16 -8.99 10.66
CA MET A 80 -3.78 -9.30 9.29
C MET A 80 -2.85 -10.51 9.23
N ARG A 81 -1.87 -10.60 10.15
CA ARG A 81 -0.96 -11.75 10.23
C ARG A 81 -1.70 -13.07 10.43
N ASN A 82 -2.77 -13.08 11.23
CA ASN A 82 -3.60 -14.26 11.44
C ASN A 82 -4.29 -14.71 10.14
N GLN A 83 -4.70 -13.78 9.28
CA GLN A 83 -5.29 -14.09 7.97
C GLN A 83 -4.25 -14.64 6.96
N LEU A 84 -2.97 -14.43 7.22
CA LEU A 84 -1.85 -14.91 6.41
C LEU A 84 -1.16 -16.14 6.99
N ALA A 85 -1.73 -16.78 8.02
CA ALA A 85 -1.07 -17.87 8.73
C ALA A 85 -0.69 -19.06 7.84
N ASP A 86 -1.42 -19.27 6.74
CA ASP A 86 -1.20 -20.33 5.76
C ASP A 86 -0.16 -19.95 4.67
N PHE A 87 0.38 -18.73 4.70
CA PHE A 87 1.40 -18.25 3.78
C PHE A 87 2.74 -18.05 4.48
N ASP A 88 3.79 -18.68 3.97
CA ASP A 88 5.15 -18.25 4.26
C ASP A 88 5.50 -17.07 3.35
N LEU A 89 5.39 -15.85 3.87
CA LEU A 89 5.72 -14.64 3.12
C LEU A 89 7.16 -14.62 2.58
N ASN A 90 8.08 -15.43 3.13
CA ASN A 90 9.45 -15.52 2.60
C ASN A 90 9.52 -16.22 1.24
N ASP A 91 8.48 -16.95 0.86
CA ASP A 91 8.40 -17.58 -0.45
C ASP A 91 7.86 -16.66 -1.55
N PHE A 92 7.47 -15.43 -1.20
CA PHE A 92 6.94 -14.44 -2.13
C PHE A 92 7.97 -13.36 -2.44
N ILE A 93 8.14 -13.05 -3.73
CA ILE A 93 9.07 -12.01 -4.19
C ILE A 93 8.33 -10.95 -5.01
N ALA A 94 8.73 -9.69 -4.87
CA ALA A 94 8.19 -8.61 -5.68
C ALA A 94 8.60 -8.79 -7.15
N VAL A 95 7.62 -8.83 -8.06
CA VAL A 95 7.85 -9.02 -9.50
C VAL A 95 7.48 -7.81 -10.34
N ALA A 96 6.57 -6.96 -9.87
CA ALA A 96 6.13 -5.78 -10.59
C ALA A 96 5.63 -4.67 -9.66
N ASN A 97 5.68 -3.45 -10.17
CA ASN A 97 5.09 -2.27 -9.56
C ASN A 97 4.19 -1.56 -10.57
N ILE A 98 3.02 -1.11 -10.11
CA ILE A 98 2.09 -0.31 -10.88
C ILE A 98 1.89 1.02 -10.15
N GLU A 99 2.05 2.13 -10.87
CA GLU A 99 1.76 3.47 -10.40
C GLU A 99 0.54 4.01 -11.15
N PHE A 100 -0.53 4.28 -10.42
CA PHE A 100 -1.79 4.74 -11.02
C PHE A 100 -1.86 6.27 -11.14
N GLY A 101 -0.86 7.00 -10.64
CA GLY A 101 -0.88 8.45 -10.61
C GLY A 101 -1.87 9.01 -9.58
N GLU A 102 -2.54 10.10 -9.94
CA GLU A 102 -3.56 10.75 -9.11
C GLU A 102 -4.96 10.29 -9.54
N ILE A 103 -5.73 9.82 -8.58
CA ILE A 103 -7.12 9.39 -8.74
C ILE A 103 -8.00 10.45 -8.07
N ASN A 104 -9.05 10.92 -8.78
CA ASN A 104 -9.93 11.99 -8.33
C ASN A 104 -11.00 11.48 -7.35
N THR A 105 -10.54 10.89 -6.25
CA THR A 105 -11.41 10.37 -5.21
C THR A 105 -10.79 10.51 -3.82
N ASN A 106 -11.64 10.68 -2.80
CA ASN A 106 -11.20 10.59 -1.42
C ASN A 106 -10.68 9.18 -1.11
N TRP A 107 -9.55 9.08 -0.41
CA TRP A 107 -8.94 7.80 -0.06
C TRP A 107 -9.88 6.82 0.65
N LYS A 108 -10.86 7.33 1.43
CA LYS A 108 -11.84 6.50 2.13
C LYS A 108 -12.74 5.74 1.16
N LEU A 109 -13.08 6.32 0.00
CA LEU A 109 -13.91 5.64 -1.01
C LEU A 109 -13.18 4.45 -1.61
N LEU A 110 -11.86 4.54 -1.82
CA LEU A 110 -11.04 3.40 -2.26
C LEU A 110 -10.98 2.30 -1.19
N MET A 111 -10.89 2.68 0.09
CA MET A 111 -10.92 1.71 1.19
C MET A 111 -12.29 1.04 1.30
N GLU A 112 -13.38 1.82 1.22
CA GLU A 112 -14.76 1.32 1.21
C GLU A 112 -15.01 0.36 0.05
N ASN A 113 -14.56 0.70 -1.17
CA ASN A 113 -14.63 -0.16 -2.34
C ASN A 113 -13.95 -1.51 -2.11
N PHE A 114 -12.80 -1.52 -1.42
CA PHE A 114 -12.02 -2.75 -1.27
C PHE A 114 -12.54 -3.71 -0.18
N ILE A 115 -13.19 -3.19 0.87
CA ILE A 115 -13.62 -4.01 2.02
C ILE A 115 -14.93 -4.78 1.78
N GLU A 116 -15.61 -4.54 0.66
CA GLU A 116 -16.92 -5.10 0.36
C GLU A 116 -16.91 -5.83 -1.00
N PRO A 117 -17.58 -7.00 -1.11
CA PRO A 117 -17.61 -7.76 -2.36
C PRO A 117 -18.81 -7.40 -3.27
N TYR A 118 -19.74 -6.58 -2.80
CA TYR A 118 -21.03 -6.34 -3.45
C TYR A 118 -20.90 -5.75 -4.86
N HIS A 119 -19.89 -4.92 -5.13
CA HIS A 119 -19.65 -4.38 -6.47
C HIS A 119 -19.10 -5.41 -7.46
N VAL A 120 -18.45 -6.47 -6.99
CA VAL A 120 -17.56 -7.34 -7.78
C VAL A 120 -18.25 -7.87 -9.04
N GLN A 121 -19.43 -8.46 -8.92
CA GLN A 121 -20.16 -9.02 -10.08
C GLN A 121 -20.72 -7.98 -11.05
N PHE A 122 -20.87 -6.73 -10.61
CA PHE A 122 -21.48 -5.68 -11.43
C PHE A 122 -20.44 -4.81 -12.11
N VAL A 123 -19.28 -4.60 -11.48
CA VAL A 123 -18.18 -3.78 -12.00
C VAL A 123 -17.21 -4.66 -12.80
N HIS A 124 -16.74 -5.77 -12.24
CA HIS A 124 -15.68 -6.61 -12.81
C HIS A 124 -16.18 -7.69 -13.76
N LYS A 125 -17.15 -7.37 -14.63
CA LYS A 125 -17.83 -8.36 -15.50
C LYS A 125 -16.90 -9.13 -16.43
N THR A 126 -15.74 -8.57 -16.75
CA THR A 126 -14.77 -9.13 -17.69
C THR A 126 -13.45 -9.52 -17.02
N THR A 127 -13.28 -9.21 -15.74
CA THR A 127 -12.00 -9.33 -15.02
C THR A 127 -12.06 -10.31 -13.85
N THR A 128 -13.25 -10.69 -13.39
CA THR A 128 -13.46 -11.75 -12.39
C THR A 128 -14.64 -12.65 -12.74
N ASN A 129 -14.59 -13.90 -12.30
CA ASN A 129 -15.73 -14.83 -12.32
C ASN A 129 -16.07 -15.35 -10.92
N GLN A 130 -15.57 -14.71 -9.86
CA GLN A 130 -15.86 -15.14 -8.51
C GLN A 130 -17.35 -14.90 -8.19
N PRO A 131 -18.07 -15.93 -7.70
CA PRO A 131 -19.47 -15.80 -7.33
C PRO A 131 -19.63 -14.94 -6.08
N LEU A 132 -20.44 -13.88 -6.18
CA LEU A 132 -20.71 -12.98 -5.05
C LEU A 132 -21.32 -13.71 -3.86
N VAL A 133 -22.20 -14.68 -4.12
CA VAL A 133 -22.89 -15.44 -3.07
C VAL A 133 -21.94 -16.25 -2.18
N ASP A 134 -20.74 -16.56 -2.67
CA ASP A 134 -19.73 -17.32 -1.92
C ASP A 134 -18.76 -16.41 -1.16
N HIS A 135 -18.88 -15.08 -1.30
CA HIS A 135 -18.05 -14.16 -0.54
C HIS A 135 -18.56 -14.01 0.89
N TYR A 136 -17.62 -13.84 1.82
CA TYR A 136 -17.89 -13.53 3.21
C TYR A 136 -17.02 -12.37 3.70
N ILE A 137 -17.47 -11.70 4.76
CA ILE A 137 -16.79 -10.55 5.35
C ILE A 137 -15.70 -11.01 6.31
N VAL A 138 -14.54 -10.37 6.24
CA VAL A 138 -13.47 -10.48 7.23
C VAL A 138 -13.48 -9.21 8.07
N SER A 139 -13.66 -9.36 9.39
CA SER A 139 -13.64 -8.25 10.33
C SER A 139 -12.94 -8.68 11.62
N ASP A 140 -11.70 -8.22 11.79
CA ASP A 140 -10.89 -8.44 12.97
C ASP A 140 -10.19 -7.14 13.39
N GLY A 141 -10.84 -6.41 14.31
CA GLY A 141 -10.37 -5.11 14.78
C GLY A 141 -10.27 -4.09 13.65
N HIS A 142 -9.05 -3.68 13.31
CA HIS A 142 -8.76 -2.72 12.24
C HIS A 142 -8.26 -3.40 10.95
N CYS A 143 -8.34 -4.73 10.88
CA CYS A 143 -8.24 -5.49 9.66
C CYS A 143 -9.64 -5.82 9.14
N LEU A 144 -10.02 -5.20 8.02
CA LEU A 144 -11.36 -5.29 7.43
C LEU A 144 -11.26 -5.71 5.98
N GLY A 145 -12.23 -6.48 5.49
CA GLY A 145 -12.14 -7.03 4.15
C GLY A 145 -13.24 -7.99 3.77
N SER A 146 -12.99 -8.70 2.68
CA SER A 146 -13.81 -9.83 2.23
C SER A 146 -12.94 -10.98 1.75
N ALA A 147 -13.56 -12.14 1.59
CA ALA A 147 -12.90 -13.38 1.26
C ALA A 147 -13.83 -14.27 0.45
N VAL A 148 -13.25 -15.12 -0.40
CA VAL A 148 -13.96 -16.16 -1.15
C VAL A 148 -13.10 -17.42 -1.22
N ASP A 149 -13.71 -18.58 -1.01
CA ASP A 149 -13.07 -19.89 -1.07
C ASP A 149 -13.72 -20.71 -2.17
N LEU A 150 -13.05 -20.82 -3.32
CA LEU A 150 -13.55 -21.52 -4.49
C LEU A 150 -13.27 -23.02 -4.39
N THR A 151 -14.22 -23.82 -4.86
CA THR A 151 -14.04 -25.26 -5.11
C THR A 151 -13.18 -25.50 -6.35
N SER A 152 -12.58 -26.68 -6.44
CA SER A 152 -11.79 -27.07 -7.63
C SER A 152 -12.60 -26.99 -8.93
N GLU A 153 -13.88 -27.35 -8.89
CA GLU A 153 -14.78 -27.24 -10.05
C GLU A 153 -14.96 -25.78 -10.51
N GLN A 154 -15.14 -24.85 -9.57
CA GLN A 154 -15.26 -23.42 -9.88
C GLN A 154 -13.96 -22.86 -10.49
N GLN A 155 -12.80 -23.34 -10.01
CA GLN A 155 -11.50 -22.94 -10.54
C GLN A 155 -11.25 -23.53 -11.95
N GLU A 156 -11.70 -24.77 -12.22
CA GLU A 156 -11.60 -25.39 -13.55
C GLU A 156 -12.51 -24.74 -14.59
N GLN A 157 -13.64 -24.16 -14.15
CA GLN A 157 -14.57 -23.42 -15.01
C GLN A 157 -14.15 -21.96 -15.27
N ALA A 158 -12.97 -21.56 -14.78
CA ALA A 158 -12.42 -20.23 -14.97
C ALA A 158 -12.33 -19.85 -16.46
N GLN A 159 -12.86 -18.68 -16.81
CA GLN A 159 -12.62 -18.12 -18.14
C GLN A 159 -11.19 -17.57 -18.21
N GLU A 160 -10.52 -17.81 -19.33
CA GLU A 160 -9.16 -17.33 -19.54
C GLU A 160 -9.08 -15.81 -19.37
N GLY A 161 -8.09 -15.36 -18.60
CA GLY A 161 -7.87 -13.93 -18.35
C GLY A 161 -8.71 -13.32 -17.23
N THR A 162 -9.51 -14.12 -16.51
CA THR A 162 -10.29 -13.65 -15.36
C THR A 162 -9.71 -14.13 -14.04
N LEU A 163 -9.88 -13.34 -12.98
CA LEU A 163 -9.60 -13.76 -11.62
C LEU A 163 -10.65 -14.79 -11.17
N SER A 164 -10.24 -16.03 -10.99
CA SER A 164 -11.10 -17.17 -10.65
C SER A 164 -10.44 -18.08 -9.63
N VAL A 165 -9.84 -17.48 -8.61
CA VAL A 165 -9.16 -18.19 -7.51
C VAL A 165 -9.78 -17.82 -6.17
N SER A 166 -9.54 -18.66 -5.17
CA SER A 166 -9.79 -18.30 -3.78
C SER A 166 -8.97 -17.06 -3.46
N SER A 167 -9.58 -16.10 -2.75
CA SER A 167 -8.97 -14.80 -2.53
C SER A 167 -9.31 -14.23 -1.16
N ARG A 168 -8.42 -13.38 -0.66
CA ARG A 168 -8.65 -12.49 0.48
C ARG A 168 -8.38 -11.06 0.04
N TYR A 169 -9.31 -10.17 0.35
CA TYR A 169 -9.22 -8.74 0.09
C TYR A 169 -9.23 -8.06 1.45
N LEU A 170 -8.06 -7.83 2.01
CA LEU A 170 -7.88 -7.31 3.37
C LEU A 170 -7.35 -5.89 3.34
N THR A 171 -7.76 -5.10 4.31
CA THR A 171 -7.16 -3.80 4.60
C THR A 171 -6.58 -3.85 6.00
N LEU A 172 -5.51 -3.09 6.24
CA LEU A 172 -5.07 -2.70 7.56
C LEU A 172 -5.20 -1.17 7.63
N PHE A 173 -6.25 -0.71 8.31
CA PHE A 173 -6.56 0.72 8.37
C PHE A 173 -5.37 1.52 8.93
N PRO A 174 -5.04 2.70 8.36
CA PRO A 174 -5.87 3.48 7.44
C PRO A 174 -5.64 3.24 5.95
N ASN A 175 -4.45 2.85 5.51
CA ASN A 175 -4.08 3.03 4.11
C ASN A 175 -3.33 1.87 3.48
N PHE A 176 -3.19 0.76 4.22
CA PHE A 176 -2.55 -0.44 3.74
C PHE A 176 -3.61 -1.44 3.29
N VAL A 177 -3.41 -2.05 2.13
CA VAL A 177 -4.33 -3.01 1.57
C VAL A 177 -3.57 -4.17 0.96
N LEU A 178 -4.13 -5.35 1.14
CA LEU A 178 -3.54 -6.64 0.86
C LEU A 178 -4.56 -7.55 0.18
N GLY A 179 -4.32 -7.83 -1.08
CA GLY A 179 -4.93 -8.93 -1.82
C GLY A 179 -4.07 -10.19 -1.70
N VAL A 180 -4.69 -11.32 -1.41
CA VAL A 180 -4.07 -12.64 -1.47
C VAL A 180 -4.87 -13.48 -2.44
N TYR A 181 -4.19 -14.09 -3.40
CA TYR A 181 -4.81 -14.83 -4.50
C TYR A 181 -4.12 -16.19 -4.57
N TYR A 182 -4.87 -17.24 -4.22
CA TYR A 182 -4.30 -18.56 -4.04
C TYR A 182 -4.02 -19.24 -5.39
N PRO A 183 -2.91 -20.00 -5.49
CA PRO A 183 -1.96 -20.32 -4.43
C PRO A 183 -0.77 -19.36 -4.32
N ASP A 184 -0.55 -18.47 -5.28
CA ASP A 184 0.81 -18.02 -5.58
C ASP A 184 0.99 -16.51 -5.78
N GLN A 185 0.00 -15.68 -5.43
CA GLN A 185 0.13 -14.25 -5.59
C GLN A 185 -0.33 -13.44 -4.38
N ILE A 186 0.43 -12.39 -4.08
CA ILE A 186 0.07 -11.33 -3.14
C ILE A 186 0.11 -9.99 -3.88
N GLY A 187 -0.90 -9.16 -3.67
CA GLY A 187 -0.95 -7.79 -4.16
C GLY A 187 -1.04 -6.82 -3.00
N VAL A 188 -0.13 -5.86 -2.92
CA VAL A 188 -0.15 -4.85 -1.86
C VAL A 188 -0.36 -3.49 -2.50
N HIS A 189 -1.31 -2.70 -2.01
CA HIS A 189 -1.43 -1.31 -2.44
C HIS A 189 -1.50 -0.33 -1.27
N LEU A 190 -0.97 0.86 -1.52
CA LEU A 190 -0.97 1.98 -0.57
C LEU A 190 -1.83 3.11 -1.12
N ASN A 191 -2.83 3.51 -0.34
CA ASN A 191 -3.66 4.67 -0.65
C ASN A 191 -3.07 5.92 0.04
N GLN A 192 -2.40 6.78 -0.71
CA GLN A 192 -1.76 7.98 -0.18
C GLN A 192 -2.66 9.19 -0.40
N PRO A 193 -3.32 9.71 0.65
CA PRO A 193 -4.15 10.90 0.51
C PRO A 193 -3.29 12.11 0.14
N VAL A 194 -3.66 12.81 -0.93
CA VAL A 194 -3.04 14.08 -1.34
C VAL A 194 -3.91 15.26 -0.89
N SER A 195 -5.22 15.12 -1.02
CA SER A 195 -6.21 16.09 -0.56
C SER A 195 -7.50 15.37 -0.12
N ALA A 196 -8.56 16.14 0.18
CA ALA A 196 -9.87 15.56 0.45
C ALA A 196 -10.49 14.86 -0.79
N GLU A 197 -9.96 15.08 -1.99
CA GLU A 197 -10.57 14.64 -3.26
C GLU A 197 -9.55 13.99 -4.21
N ILE A 198 -8.29 13.88 -3.78
CA ILE A 198 -7.21 13.32 -4.59
C ILE A 198 -6.46 12.30 -3.76
N THR A 199 -6.30 11.10 -4.32
CA THR A 199 -5.52 10.01 -3.74
C THR A 199 -4.50 9.52 -4.76
N ARG A 200 -3.26 9.28 -4.32
CA ARG A 200 -2.27 8.55 -5.12
C ARG A 200 -2.28 7.09 -4.70
N GLN A 201 -2.25 6.19 -5.67
CA GLN A 201 -2.21 4.76 -5.41
C GLN A 201 -1.03 4.10 -6.14
N ARG A 202 -0.35 3.23 -5.42
CA ARG A 202 0.69 2.35 -5.95
C ARG A 202 0.39 0.93 -5.54
N ARG A 203 0.58 -0.03 -6.46
CA ARG A 203 0.50 -1.47 -6.21
C ARG A 203 1.86 -2.13 -6.42
N VAL A 204 2.19 -3.07 -5.56
CA VAL A 204 3.29 -4.03 -5.76
C VAL A 204 2.67 -5.41 -5.91
N ILE A 205 3.13 -6.15 -6.92
CA ILE A 205 2.72 -7.54 -7.17
C ILE A 205 3.85 -8.44 -6.73
N TYR A 206 3.51 -9.40 -5.88
CA TYR A 206 4.38 -10.46 -5.41
C TYR A 206 3.89 -11.79 -5.97
N GLN A 207 4.82 -12.64 -6.38
CA GLN A 207 4.54 -14.02 -6.76
C GLN A 207 5.36 -14.98 -5.93
N HIS A 208 4.84 -16.19 -5.75
CA HIS A 208 5.60 -17.29 -5.18
C HIS A 208 6.89 -17.51 -6.00
N LYS A 209 7.99 -17.82 -5.32
CA LYS A 209 9.33 -17.95 -5.91
C LYS A 209 9.42 -19.03 -7.00
N ASP A 210 8.51 -20.01 -6.96
CA ASP A 210 8.43 -21.12 -7.91
C ASP A 210 7.44 -20.87 -9.07
N SER A 211 6.72 -19.74 -9.08
CA SER A 211 5.82 -19.37 -10.19
C SER A 211 6.59 -18.90 -11.43
N ASP A 212 5.91 -18.87 -12.59
CA ASP A 212 6.49 -18.30 -13.81
C ASP A 212 6.68 -16.78 -13.67
N GLN A 213 7.94 -16.37 -13.60
CA GLN A 213 8.37 -14.99 -13.48
C GLN A 213 8.97 -14.47 -14.80
N SER A 214 8.67 -15.13 -15.92
CA SER A 214 9.03 -14.62 -17.24
C SER A 214 8.45 -13.22 -17.46
N THR A 215 9.14 -12.40 -18.26
CA THR A 215 8.67 -11.05 -18.60
C THR A 215 7.25 -11.07 -19.15
N GLU A 216 6.91 -12.06 -19.97
CA GLU A 216 5.56 -12.22 -20.54
C GLU A 216 4.51 -12.50 -19.47
N ALA A 217 4.78 -13.41 -18.52
CA ALA A 217 3.87 -13.71 -17.41
C ALA A 217 3.66 -12.49 -16.51
N VAL A 218 4.75 -11.78 -16.16
CA VAL A 218 4.70 -10.58 -15.32
C VAL A 218 3.97 -9.43 -16.02
N GLU A 219 4.15 -9.25 -17.33
CA GLU A 219 3.39 -8.26 -18.10
C GLU A 219 1.90 -8.62 -18.18
N LYS A 220 1.56 -9.89 -18.42
CA LYS A 220 0.17 -10.35 -18.49
C LYS A 220 -0.57 -10.06 -17.18
N ILE A 221 0.05 -10.39 -16.04
CA ILE A 221 -0.56 -10.21 -14.72
C ILE A 221 -0.65 -8.73 -14.32
N SER A 222 0.35 -7.92 -14.71
CA SER A 222 0.33 -6.48 -14.48
C SER A 222 -0.81 -5.81 -15.25
N ARG A 223 -1.03 -6.18 -16.52
CA ARG A 223 -2.16 -5.66 -17.33
C ARG A 223 -3.52 -6.05 -16.75
N LEU A 224 -3.66 -7.28 -16.25
CA LEU A 224 -4.89 -7.71 -15.59
C LEU A 224 -5.19 -6.82 -14.37
N TRP A 225 -4.20 -6.62 -13.51
CA TRP A 225 -4.39 -5.79 -12.32
C TRP A 225 -4.62 -4.33 -12.62
N GLU A 226 -3.95 -3.80 -13.63
CA GLU A 226 -4.19 -2.45 -14.12
C GLU A 226 -5.64 -2.28 -14.58
N SER A 227 -6.16 -3.22 -15.38
CA SER A 227 -7.55 -3.23 -15.84
C SER A 227 -8.55 -3.28 -14.67
N VAL A 228 -8.34 -4.17 -13.70
CA VAL A 228 -9.20 -4.28 -12.51
C VAL A 228 -9.25 -2.96 -11.74
N HIS A 229 -8.09 -2.35 -11.48
CA HIS A 229 -8.05 -1.10 -10.69
C HIS A 229 -8.63 0.07 -11.47
N GLN A 230 -8.48 0.13 -12.79
CA GLN A 230 -9.11 1.17 -13.60
C GLN A 230 -10.65 1.09 -13.54
N GLU A 231 -11.22 -0.11 -13.48
CA GLU A 231 -12.67 -0.30 -13.28
C GLU A 231 -13.12 0.25 -11.92
N ASP A 232 -12.37 -0.05 -10.85
CA ASP A 232 -12.63 0.46 -9.49
C ASP A 232 -12.49 1.98 -9.40
N HIS A 233 -11.40 2.54 -9.97
CA HIS A 233 -11.12 3.97 -9.94
C HIS A 233 -12.24 4.74 -10.62
N ALA A 234 -12.69 4.28 -11.79
CA ALA A 234 -13.79 4.89 -12.50
C ALA A 234 -15.09 4.92 -11.67
N MET A 235 -15.35 3.91 -10.84
CA MET A 235 -16.51 3.93 -9.94
C MET A 235 -16.28 4.88 -8.75
N CYS A 236 -15.10 4.85 -8.14
CA CYS A 236 -14.76 5.70 -7.01
C CYS A 236 -14.75 7.20 -7.36
N GLU A 237 -14.32 7.58 -8.56
CA GLU A 237 -14.37 8.96 -9.05
C GLU A 237 -15.83 9.41 -9.26
N ARG A 238 -16.69 8.55 -9.82
CA ARG A 238 -18.12 8.85 -9.95
C ARG A 238 -18.83 8.95 -8.60
N LEU A 239 -18.44 8.12 -7.64
CA LEU A 239 -18.91 8.23 -6.25
C LEU A 239 -18.48 9.56 -5.65
N GLN A 240 -17.23 9.96 -5.84
CA GLN A 240 -16.72 11.26 -5.39
C GLN A 240 -17.52 12.41 -5.99
N GLU A 241 -17.72 12.44 -7.31
CA GLU A 241 -18.55 13.42 -8.01
C GLU A 241 -19.97 13.48 -7.40
N GLY A 242 -20.59 12.32 -7.19
CA GLY A 242 -21.91 12.22 -6.56
C GLY A 242 -21.98 12.82 -5.16
N ARG A 243 -20.90 12.68 -4.36
CA ARG A 243 -20.83 13.21 -2.98
C ARG A 243 -20.76 14.74 -2.92
N HIS A 244 -20.48 15.43 -4.03
CA HIS A 244 -20.58 16.90 -4.10
C HIS A 244 -22.02 17.40 -4.16
N SER A 245 -22.99 16.55 -4.49
CA SER A 245 -24.40 16.93 -4.51
C SER A 245 -24.90 17.23 -3.10
N ASP A 246 -25.62 18.34 -2.93
CA ASP A 246 -26.29 18.67 -1.65
C ASP A 246 -27.26 17.56 -1.21
N ALA A 247 -27.83 16.82 -2.17
CA ALA A 247 -28.71 15.68 -1.89
C ALA A 247 -27.97 14.54 -1.17
N ALA A 248 -26.66 14.36 -1.42
CA ALA A 248 -25.86 13.31 -0.78
C ALA A 248 -25.74 13.50 0.74
N ARG A 249 -25.99 14.70 1.27
CA ARG A 249 -26.01 14.96 2.72
C ARG A 249 -27.13 14.24 3.46
N GLN A 250 -28.18 13.82 2.76
CA GLN A 250 -29.32 13.11 3.35
C GLN A 250 -29.11 11.60 3.42
N GLY A 251 -27.94 11.11 2.99
CA GLY A 251 -27.64 9.69 2.88
C GLY A 251 -27.97 9.14 1.48
N GLY A 252 -27.23 8.11 1.10
CA GLY A 252 -27.22 7.46 -0.21
C GLY A 252 -26.01 6.55 -0.33
#